data_AF-A0A1K1PAK2-F1
#
_entry.id   AF-A0A1K1PAK2-F1
#
_cell.length_a   1.000
_cell.length_b   1.000
_cell.length_c   1.000
_cell.angle_alpha   90.00
_cell.angle_beta   90.00
_cell.angle_gamma   90.00
#
_symmetry.space_group_name_H-M   'P 1'
#
loop_
_entity.id
_entity.type
_entity.pdbx_description
1 polymer ?
#
loop_
_entity_poly.entity_id
_entity_poly.type
_entity_poly.pdbx_seq_one_letter_code
_entity_poly.pdbx_strand_id
1 'polypeptide(L)'
;MTDQEFKKYMERSPEECMRVVFDEYCNYVYVIAATKLKNCGTTEDIEECVSDVFTEVFKRINYIGERDGDLKGFIGVIAKRKAIDMYRKLSVKADRTISTDDEGFIEISSG
;
A
#
# COMPACT_ATOMS: atom_id res chain seq x y z
N MET A 1 -13.90 -2.61 15.15
CA MET A 1 -14.40 -1.29 15.58
C MET A 1 -15.68 -0.92 14.82
N THR A 2 -16.70 -0.41 15.51
CA THR A 2 -17.95 0.14 14.93
C THR A 2 -17.85 1.64 14.67
N ASP A 3 -18.72 2.18 13.82
CA ASP A 3 -18.78 3.62 13.51
C ASP A 3 -19.03 4.49 14.76
N GLN A 4 -19.79 3.98 15.74
CA GLN A 4 -20.05 4.68 17.00
C GLN A 4 -18.82 4.72 17.90
N GLU A 5 -18.05 3.63 17.97
CA GLU A 5 -16.78 3.61 18.70
C GLU A 5 -15.77 4.56 18.05
N PHE A 6 -15.70 4.55 16.72
CA PHE A 6 -14.84 5.44 15.94
C PHE A 6 -15.12 6.93 16.22
N LYS A 7 -16.39 7.35 16.22
CA LYS A 7 -16.78 8.74 16.53
C LYS A 7 -16.37 9.17 17.95
N LYS A 8 -16.51 8.28 18.95
CA LYS A 8 -16.07 8.57 20.32
C LYS A 8 -14.56 8.79 20.43
N TYR A 9 -13.75 8.04 19.68
CA TYR A 9 -12.31 8.25 19.65
C TYR A 9 -11.93 9.58 18.98
N MET A 10 -12.59 9.92 17.86
CA MET A 10 -12.41 11.20 17.17
C MET A 10 -12.71 12.41 18.06
N GLU A 11 -13.74 12.33 18.91
CA GLU A 11 -14.12 13.42 19.83
C GLU A 11 -13.13 13.61 20.99
N ARG A 12 -12.40 12.55 21.42
CA ARG A 12 -11.41 12.64 22.51
C ARG A 12 -10.06 13.17 22.03
N SER A 13 -9.48 12.53 21.02
CA SER A 13 -8.18 12.89 20.46
C SER A 13 -8.02 12.28 19.07
N PRO A 14 -7.74 13.11 18.04
CA PRO A 14 -7.40 12.61 16.71
C PRO A 14 -6.24 11.61 16.72
N GLU A 15 -5.22 11.81 17.56
CA GLU A 15 -4.07 10.90 17.66
C GLU A 15 -4.44 9.54 18.26
N GLU A 16 -5.30 9.52 19.29
CA GLU A 16 -5.80 8.26 19.87
C GLU A 16 -6.64 7.49 18.86
N CYS A 17 -7.48 8.19 18.10
CA CYS A 17 -8.25 7.58 17.02
C CYS A 17 -7.36 6.98 15.92
N MET A 18 -6.34 7.72 15.47
CA MET A 18 -5.40 7.22 14.46
C MET A 18 -4.67 5.96 14.92
N ARG A 19 -4.25 5.89 16.20
CA ARG A 19 -3.64 4.68 16.78
C ARG A 19 -4.59 3.49 16.76
N VAL A 20 -5.83 3.67 17.24
CA VAL A 20 -6.83 2.58 17.27
C VAL A 20 -7.13 2.08 15.85
N VAL A 21 -7.25 2.98 14.88
CA VAL A 21 -7.46 2.63 13.46
C VAL A 21 -6.26 1.86 12.90
N PHE A 22 -5.04 2.28 13.22
CA PHE A 22 -3.85 1.57 12.81
C PHE A 22 -3.81 0.15 13.39
N ASP A 23 -3.96 0.02 14.70
CA ASP A 23 -3.87 -1.27 15.39
C ASP A 23 -4.92 -2.27 14.90
N GLU A 24 -6.15 -1.81 14.66
CA GLU A 24 -7.25 -2.66 14.19
C GLU A 24 -7.06 -3.13 12.73
N TYR A 25 -6.54 -2.25 11.86
CA TYR A 25 -6.56 -2.49 10.41
C TYR A 25 -5.20 -2.73 9.79
N CYS A 26 -4.09 -2.62 10.52
CA CYS A 26 -2.74 -2.76 9.96
C CYS A 26 -2.56 -4.11 9.26
N ASN A 27 -2.90 -5.21 9.92
CA ASN A 27 -2.82 -6.55 9.32
C ASN A 27 -3.76 -6.71 8.10
N TYR A 28 -4.96 -6.12 8.15
CA TYR A 28 -5.90 -6.15 7.03
C TYR A 28 -5.32 -5.45 5.79
N VAL A 29 -4.74 -4.25 5.97
CA VAL A 29 -4.08 -3.51 4.90
C VAL A 29 -2.85 -4.26 4.39
N TYR A 30 -2.04 -4.81 5.29
CA TYR A 30 -0.86 -5.60 4.94
C TYR A 30 -1.23 -6.78 4.05
N VAL A 31 -2.25 -7.56 4.39
CA VAL A 31 -2.71 -8.70 3.58
C VAL A 31 -3.14 -8.26 2.18
N ILE A 32 -3.85 -7.12 2.04
CA ILE A 32 -4.24 -6.59 0.72
C ILE A 32 -3.00 -6.22 -0.11
N ALA A 33 -2.07 -5.48 0.48
CA ALA A 33 -0.83 -5.05 -0.18
C ALA A 33 0.03 -6.25 -0.58
N ALA A 34 0.33 -7.14 0.36
CA ALA A 34 1.10 -8.35 0.12
C ALA A 34 0.48 -9.23 -0.96
N THR A 35 -0.85 -9.42 -0.94
CA THR A 35 -1.55 -10.21 -1.97
C THR A 35 -1.31 -9.65 -3.38
N LYS A 36 -1.26 -8.33 -3.52
CA LYS A 36 -1.06 -7.66 -4.81
C LYS A 36 0.41 -7.61 -5.22
N LEU A 37 1.33 -7.49 -4.27
CA LEU A 37 2.75 -7.21 -4.52
C LEU A 37 3.65 -8.44 -4.41
N LYS A 38 3.18 -9.57 -3.87
CA LYS A 38 3.98 -10.79 -3.60
C LYS A 38 4.85 -11.33 -4.74
N ASN A 39 4.53 -11.01 -5.99
CA ASN A 39 5.24 -11.50 -7.17
C ASN A 39 6.20 -10.48 -7.78
N CYS A 40 6.21 -9.23 -7.32
CA CYS A 40 6.98 -8.15 -7.94
C CYS A 40 7.60 -7.16 -6.94
N GLY A 41 7.23 -7.22 -5.66
CA GLY A 41 7.72 -6.33 -4.62
C GLY A 41 8.38 -7.09 -3.48
N THR A 42 9.21 -6.37 -2.75
CA THR A 42 9.87 -6.82 -1.53
C THR A 42 8.97 -6.61 -0.31
N THR A 43 9.41 -7.09 0.86
CA THR A 43 8.76 -6.76 2.13
C THR A 43 8.77 -5.25 2.40
N GLU A 44 9.86 -4.56 2.06
CA GLU A 44 9.98 -3.11 2.23
C GLU A 44 8.95 -2.35 1.36
N ASP A 45 8.74 -2.79 0.11
CA ASP A 45 7.70 -2.21 -0.75
C ASP A 45 6.31 -2.41 -0.14
N ILE A 46 6.04 -3.58 0.44
CA ILE A 46 4.75 -3.86 1.10
C ILE A 46 4.56 -2.92 2.31
N GLU A 47 5.58 -2.74 3.14
CA GLU A 47 5.54 -1.84 4.30
C GLU A 47 5.39 -0.36 3.89
N GLU A 48 6.04 0.05 2.81
CA GLU A 48 5.85 1.37 2.20
C GLU A 48 4.39 1.54 1.76
N CYS A 49 3.81 0.54 1.08
CA CYS A 49 2.42 0.58 0.65
C CYS A 49 1.46 0.69 1.84
N VAL A 50 1.70 -0.04 2.94
CA VAL A 50 0.88 0.03 4.15
C VAL A 50 0.96 1.44 4.75
N SER A 51 2.16 2.02 4.84
CA SER A 51 2.38 3.38 5.34
C SER A 51 1.67 4.45 4.49
N ASP A 52 1.71 4.29 3.17
CA ASP A 52 1.01 5.15 2.20
C ASP A 52 -0.51 5.09 2.35
N VAL A 53 -1.05 3.91 2.69
CA VAL A 53 -2.48 3.72 2.93
C VAL A 53 -2.90 4.46 4.19
N PHE A 54 -2.22 4.27 5.31
CA PHE A 54 -2.57 4.93 6.56
C PHE A 54 -2.38 6.45 6.48
N THR A 55 -1.34 6.92 5.78
CA THR A 55 -1.18 8.34 5.47
C THR A 55 -2.39 8.91 4.74
N GLU A 56 -2.92 8.20 3.74
CA GLU A 56 -4.10 8.63 2.99
C GLU A 56 -5.38 8.54 3.82
N VAL A 57 -5.53 7.48 4.62
CA VAL A 57 -6.64 7.29 5.54
C VAL A 57 -6.69 8.46 6.51
N PHE A 58 -5.61 8.77 7.21
CA PHE A 58 -5.57 9.84 8.22
C PHE A 58 -5.85 11.23 7.65
N LYS A 59 -5.41 11.52 6.42
CA LYS A 59 -5.78 12.75 5.71
C LYS A 59 -7.28 12.87 5.45
N ARG A 60 -7.95 11.74 5.24
CA ARG A 60 -9.38 11.70 4.89
C ARG A 60 -10.29 11.37 6.06
N ILE A 61 -9.75 10.88 7.17
CA ILE A 61 -10.51 10.32 8.29
C ILE A 61 -11.39 11.36 8.98
N ASN A 62 -10.94 12.62 9.02
CA ASN A 62 -11.71 13.76 9.54
C ASN A 62 -13.00 14.00 8.76
N TYR A 63 -13.06 13.64 7.47
CA TYR A 63 -14.24 13.80 6.62
C TYR A 63 -15.19 12.59 6.70
N ILE A 64 -14.75 11.48 7.29
CA ILE A 64 -15.58 10.27 7.45
C ILE A 64 -16.58 10.45 8.59
N GLY A 65 -16.25 11.24 9.62
CA GLY A 65 -17.14 11.49 10.76
C GLY A 65 -18.54 12.02 10.39
N GLU A 66 -18.67 12.64 9.21
CA GLU A 66 -19.93 13.18 8.69
C GLU A 66 -20.82 12.14 7.96
N ARG A 67 -20.30 10.96 7.61
CA ARG A 67 -21.05 9.89 6.95
C ARG A 67 -20.98 8.62 7.78
N ASP A 68 -22.14 8.09 8.18
CA ASP A 68 -22.20 6.68 8.59
C ASP A 68 -21.70 5.84 7.41
N GLY A 69 -20.69 5.02 7.65
CA GLY A 69 -19.89 4.47 6.56
C GLY A 69 -18.93 3.41 7.05
N ASP A 70 -18.99 2.25 6.39
CA ASP A 70 -18.11 1.10 6.63
C ASP A 70 -16.63 1.49 6.51
N LEU A 71 -16.01 1.80 7.65
CA LEU A 71 -14.60 2.19 7.74
C LEU A 71 -13.68 1.11 7.18
N LYS A 72 -14.03 -0.17 7.38
CA LYS A 72 -13.26 -1.30 6.84
C LYS A 72 -13.32 -1.31 5.30
N GLY A 73 -14.49 -1.07 4.73
CA GLY A 73 -14.70 -0.91 3.29
C GLY A 73 -13.90 0.29 2.74
N PHE A 74 -13.96 1.43 3.41
CA PHE A 74 -13.21 2.63 3.04
C PHE A 74 -11.69 2.39 3.02
N ILE A 75 -11.14 1.83 4.11
CA ILE A 75 -9.72 1.49 4.21
C ILE A 75 -9.35 0.46 3.12
N GLY A 76 -10.20 -0.53 2.89
CA GLY A 76 -9.98 -1.55 1.85
C GLY A 76 -9.89 -0.96 0.44
N VAL A 77 -10.72 0.04 0.13
CA VAL A 77 -10.67 0.76 -1.16
C VAL A 77 -9.35 1.51 -1.33
N ILE A 78 -8.89 2.22 -0.30
CA ILE A 78 -7.60 2.92 -0.33
C ILE A 78 -6.46 1.93 -0.48
N ALA A 79 -6.45 0.86 0.33
CA ALA A 79 -5.44 -0.20 0.29
C ALA A 79 -5.31 -0.81 -1.11
N LYS A 80 -6.43 -1.19 -1.71
CA LYS A 80 -6.44 -1.76 -3.07
C LYS A 80 -5.88 -0.78 -4.11
N ARG A 81 -6.27 0.50 -4.04
CA ARG A 81 -5.79 1.54 -4.97
C ARG A 81 -4.29 1.74 -4.85
N LYS A 82 -3.78 1.95 -3.63
CA LYS A 82 -2.34 2.14 -3.37
C LYS A 82 -1.52 0.93 -3.80
N ALA A 83 -1.98 -0.28 -3.52
CA ALA A 83 -1.30 -1.50 -3.94
C ALA A 83 -1.25 -1.67 -5.47
N ILE A 84 -2.32 -1.28 -6.19
CA ILE A 84 -2.32 -1.26 -7.66
C ILE A 84 -1.33 -0.23 -8.19
N ASP A 85 -1.29 0.96 -7.62
CA ASP A 85 -0.38 2.02 -8.06
C ASP A 85 1.08 1.63 -7.81
N MET A 86 1.39 1.01 -6.68
CA MET A 86 2.72 0.48 -6.40
C MET A 86 3.08 -0.68 -7.33
N TYR A 87 2.17 -1.63 -7.56
CA TYR A 87 2.38 -2.70 -8.54
C TYR A 87 2.77 -2.16 -9.92
N ARG A 88 2.09 -1.10 -10.39
CA ARG A 88 2.40 -0.45 -11.66
C ARG A 88 3.81 0.16 -11.65
N LYS A 89 4.20 0.85 -10.56
CA LYS A 89 5.55 1.42 -10.42
C LYS A 89 6.62 0.33 -10.46
N LEU A 90 6.42 -0.79 -9.76
CA LEU A 90 7.37 -1.89 -9.70
C LEU A 90 7.47 -2.67 -11.01
N SER A 91 6.34 -2.91 -11.67
CA SER A 91 6.32 -3.60 -12.97
C SER A 91 7.08 -2.81 -14.05
N VAL A 92 6.93 -1.48 -14.08
CA VAL A 92 7.69 -0.62 -15.00
C VAL A 92 9.19 -0.62 -14.71
N LYS A 93 9.58 -0.73 -13.43
CA LYS A 93 11.00 -0.86 -13.06
C LYS A 93 11.56 -2.21 -13.50
N ALA A 94 10.83 -3.31 -13.31
CA ALA A 94 11.24 -4.64 -13.73
C ALA A 94 11.49 -4.72 -15.25
N ASP A 95 10.58 -4.17 -16.06
CA ASP A 95 10.74 -4.14 -17.53
C ASP A 95 11.96 -3.33 -18.01
N ARG A 96 12.43 -2.36 -17.20
CA ARG A 96 13.61 -1.53 -17.53
C ARG A 96 14.94 -2.15 -17.12
N THR A 97 14.94 -3.27 -16.39
CA THR A 97 16.17 -3.88 -15.85
C THR A 97 16.64 -5.09 -16.65
N ILE A 98 16.30 -5.18 -17.95
CA ILE A 98 16.87 -6.19 -18.84
C ILE A 98 18.38 -5.92 -18.98
N SER A 99 19.20 -6.80 -18.41
CA SER A 99 20.66 -6.73 -18.46
C SER A 99 21.15 -7.02 -19.88
N THR A 100 21.79 -6.04 -20.53
CA THR A 100 22.65 -6.23 -21.71
C THR A 100 23.96 -6.85 -21.26
N ASP A 101 24.01 -8.16 -21.10
CA ASP A 101 25.28 -8.92 -20.96
C ASP A 101 25.12 -10.27 -21.66
N ASP A 102 24.94 -10.27 -22.98
CA ASP A 102 25.19 -11.45 -23.81
C ASP A 102 25.44 -11.05 -25.28
N GLU A 103 26.57 -10.40 -25.54
CA GLU A 103 27.17 -10.43 -26.88
C GLU A 103 28.58 -11.02 -26.76
N GLY A 104 28.66 -12.34 -26.97
CA GLY A 104 29.91 -13.03 -27.21
C GLY A 104 30.61 -12.45 -28.44
N PHE A 105 31.83 -11.95 -28.26
CA PHE A 105 32.71 -11.60 -29.37
C PHE A 105 33.02 -12.85 -30.21
N ILE A 106 32.46 -12.92 -31.42
CA ILE A 106 32.94 -13.84 -32.45
C ILE A 106 34.20 -13.20 -33.05
N GLU A 107 35.36 -13.65 -32.60
CA GLU A 107 36.65 -13.32 -33.19
C GLU A 107 36.77 -14.07 -34.53
N ILE A 108 36.63 -13.34 -35.64
CA ILE A 108 36.89 -13.89 -36.98
C ILE A 108 38.40 -13.82 -37.21
N SER A 109 39.09 -14.95 -37.03
CA SER A 109 40.48 -15.09 -37.48
C SER A 109 40.50 -15.22 -38.99
N SER A 110 40.93 -14.16 -39.67
CA SER A 110 41.28 -14.21 -41.10
C SER A 110 42.74 -14.68 -41.21
N GLY A 111 42.92 -15.90 -41.71
CA GLY A 111 44.20 -16.39 -42.25
C GLY A 111 44.46 -15.89 -43.66
#